data_AF-A0A3R6ZVD7-F1
#
_entry.id   AF-A0A3R6ZVD7-F1
#
_cell.length_a   1.000
_cell.length_b   1.000
_cell.length_c   1.000
_cell.angle_alpha   90.00
_cell.angle_beta   90.00
_cell.angle_gamma   90.00
#
_symmetry.space_group_name_H-M   'P 1'
#
loop_
_entity.id
_entity.type
_entity.pdbx_description
1 polymer ?
#
loop_
_entity_poly.entity_id
_entity_poly.type
_entity_poly.pdbx_seq_one_letter_code
_entity_poly.pdbx_strand_id
1 'polypeptide(L)'
;MGCTIKGEGNVTPHAEFNTACDPEACQAMLTAFAGKLTVVGWEFTLEHGLPWSIYHDLCAIDTPEARFLRGICATYETHQHEMPFVLCDVYTAVLLVDPAYVLHSKLATCSVNLSDGPLRGACTWTDATDAASAIKVIWK
;
A
#
# COMPACT_ATOMS: atom_id res chain seq x y z
N MET A 1 -0.06 3.87 3.48
CA MET A 1 0.28 2.78 2.55
C MET A 1 1.31 1.88 3.21
N GLY A 2 1.12 0.57 3.15
CA GLY A 2 2.11 -0.41 3.61
C GLY A 2 1.47 -1.68 4.15
N CYS A 3 2.30 -2.60 4.65
CA CYS A 3 1.93 -3.96 5.05
C CYS A 3 1.58 -4.87 3.87
N THR A 4 1.72 -6.18 4.12
CA THR A 4 1.12 -7.23 3.30
C THR A 4 -0.23 -7.63 3.90
N ILE A 5 -1.25 -7.78 3.06
CA ILE A 5 -2.59 -8.23 3.50
C ILE A 5 -2.78 -9.72 3.21
N LYS A 6 -2.27 -10.18 2.07
CA LYS A 6 -2.30 -11.58 1.60
C LYS A 6 -0.98 -12.31 1.90
N GLY A 7 0.02 -11.58 2.38
CA GLY A 7 1.33 -12.13 2.75
C GLY A 7 2.32 -12.15 1.58
N GLU A 8 2.05 -11.41 0.51
CA GLU A 8 2.89 -11.32 -0.69
C GLU A 8 3.69 -10.01 -0.66
N GLY A 9 4.98 -10.11 -0.31
CA GLY A 9 5.86 -8.96 -0.16
C GLY A 9 6.56 -8.52 -1.45
N ASN A 10 7.20 -7.34 -1.39
CA ASN A 10 8.02 -6.77 -2.47
C ASN A 10 9.49 -6.56 -2.08
N VAL A 11 9.85 -6.67 -0.80
CA VAL A 11 11.25 -6.67 -0.33
C VAL A 11 11.71 -8.07 0.02
N THR A 12 10.88 -8.80 0.74
CA THR A 12 11.01 -10.25 0.93
C THR A 12 9.74 -10.90 0.39
N PRO A 13 9.69 -12.24 0.25
CA PRO A 13 8.44 -12.91 -0.12
C PRO A 13 7.26 -12.59 0.80
N HIS A 14 7.50 -12.09 2.03
CA HIS A 14 6.47 -11.91 3.05
C HIS A 14 6.30 -10.48 3.57
N ALA A 15 7.25 -9.58 3.26
CA ALA A 15 7.27 -8.22 3.78
C ALA A 15 7.22 -7.17 2.66
N GLU A 16 6.29 -6.23 2.84
CA GLU A 16 6.18 -5.01 2.06
C GLU A 16 7.23 -4.00 2.55
N PHE A 17 7.77 -3.19 1.64
CA PHE A 17 8.87 -2.27 1.86
C PHE A 17 8.76 -1.40 3.13
N ASN A 18 7.66 -0.67 3.31
CA ASN A 18 7.51 0.22 4.47
C ASN A 18 7.55 -0.56 5.79
N THR A 19 6.89 -1.72 5.85
CA THR A 19 6.96 -2.59 7.03
C THR A 19 8.34 -3.24 7.19
N ALA A 20 8.99 -3.65 6.10
CA ALA A 20 10.30 -4.30 6.11
C ALA A 20 11.41 -3.33 6.59
N CYS A 21 11.28 -2.04 6.29
CA CYS A 21 12.21 -1.01 6.73
C CYS A 21 12.27 -0.88 8.26
N ASP A 22 11.11 -0.91 8.93
CA ASP A 22 11.03 -0.83 10.40
C ASP A 22 9.82 -1.61 10.94
N PRO A 23 9.96 -2.94 11.12
CA PRO A 23 8.88 -3.80 11.62
C PRO A 23 8.39 -3.40 13.01
N GLU A 24 9.29 -2.94 13.89
CA GLU A 24 8.99 -2.53 15.26
C GLU A 24 8.12 -1.26 15.27
N ALA A 25 8.48 -0.25 14.47
CA ALA A 25 7.67 0.95 14.32
C ALA A 25 6.30 0.64 13.71
N CYS A 26 6.25 -0.27 12.73
CA CYS A 26 4.98 -0.73 12.16
C CYS A 26 4.10 -1.39 13.21
N GLN A 27 4.62 -2.34 14.00
CA GLN A 27 3.88 -2.99 15.10
C GLN A 27 3.38 -1.96 16.13
N ALA A 28 4.24 -1.03 16.55
CA ALA A 28 3.90 -0.02 17.53
C ALA A 28 2.76 0.89 17.03
N MET A 29 2.83 1.33 15.76
CA MET A 29 1.81 2.17 15.12
C MET A 29 0.48 1.42 15.00
N LEU A 30 0.48 0.19 14.49
CA LEU A 30 -0.72 -0.64 14.34
C LEU A 30 -1.43 -0.89 15.68
N THR A 31 -0.65 -1.03 16.76
CA THR A 31 -1.20 -1.25 18.11
C THR A 31 -1.73 0.06 18.72
N ALA A 32 -0.93 1.12 18.71
CA ALA A 32 -1.25 2.37 19.41
C ALA A 32 -2.41 3.14 18.78
N PHE A 33 -2.61 3.01 17.47
CA PHE A 33 -3.64 3.72 16.72
C PHE A 33 -4.76 2.80 16.21
N ALA A 34 -4.88 1.59 16.76
CA ALA A 34 -6.04 0.74 16.55
C ALA A 34 -7.35 1.53 16.79
N GLY A 35 -8.38 1.27 15.98
CA GLY A 35 -9.63 2.04 15.96
C GLY A 35 -9.57 3.37 15.20
N LYS A 36 -8.38 3.83 14.79
CA LYS A 36 -8.19 5.09 14.05
C LYS A 36 -7.44 4.93 12.73
N LEU A 37 -6.82 3.77 12.50
CA LEU A 37 -6.02 3.52 11.31
C LEU A 37 -6.85 2.98 10.16
N THR A 38 -6.50 3.44 8.95
CA THR A 38 -6.84 2.78 7.69
C THR A 38 -5.56 2.36 6.99
N VAL A 39 -5.49 1.10 6.58
CA VAL A 39 -4.34 0.52 5.87
C VAL A 39 -4.72 0.24 4.42
N VAL A 40 -3.93 0.82 3.52
CA VAL A 40 -3.89 0.48 2.09
C VAL A 40 -2.67 -0.40 1.87
N GLY A 41 -2.91 -1.69 1.64
CA GLY A 41 -1.85 -2.68 1.45
C GLY A 41 -1.21 -2.63 0.06
N TRP A 42 0.00 -3.14 -0.04
CA TRP A 42 0.73 -3.23 -1.32
C TRP A 42 -0.03 -4.06 -2.37
N GLU A 43 -0.55 -5.22 -1.99
CA GLU A 43 -1.22 -6.12 -2.94
C GLU A 43 -2.46 -5.45 -3.57
N PHE A 44 -3.18 -4.62 -2.80
CA PHE A 44 -4.31 -3.86 -3.32
C PHE A 44 -3.88 -2.88 -4.43
N THR A 45 -2.74 -2.23 -4.27
CA THR A 45 -2.23 -1.25 -5.24
C THR A 45 -1.74 -1.92 -6.52
N LEU A 46 -1.22 -3.16 -6.42
CA LEU A 46 -0.89 -3.98 -7.58
C LEU A 46 -2.14 -4.43 -8.34
N GLU A 47 -3.13 -4.97 -7.63
CA GLU A 47 -4.40 -5.44 -8.20
C GLU A 47 -5.17 -4.34 -8.92
N HIS A 48 -5.06 -3.11 -8.44
CA HIS A 48 -5.66 -1.92 -9.02
C HIS A 48 -4.62 -1.04 -9.72
N GLY A 49 -3.52 -1.61 -10.20
CA GLY A 49 -2.52 -0.88 -10.96
C GLY A 49 -3.16 -0.23 -12.20
N LEU A 50 -2.78 1.01 -12.50
CA LEU A 50 -3.34 1.74 -13.63
C LEU A 50 -2.75 1.22 -14.95
N PRO A 51 -3.51 1.27 -16.05
CA PRO A 51 -2.94 1.08 -17.37
C PRO A 51 -1.86 2.12 -17.65
N TRP A 52 -0.72 1.70 -18.22
CA TRP A 52 0.35 2.61 -18.62
C TRP A 52 -0.09 3.68 -19.64
N SER A 53 -1.17 3.43 -20.39
CA SER A 53 -1.77 4.46 -21.26
C SER A 53 -2.18 5.71 -20.49
N ILE A 54 -2.64 5.59 -19.23
CA ILE A 54 -2.96 6.75 -18.39
C ILE A 54 -1.71 7.58 -18.13
N TYR A 55 -0.59 6.93 -17.78
CA TYR A 55 0.69 7.62 -17.60
C TYR A 55 1.14 8.31 -18.90
N HIS A 56 1.05 7.62 -20.04
CA HIS A 56 1.41 8.19 -21.35
C HIS A 56 0.53 9.39 -21.72
N ASP A 57 -0.79 9.31 -21.49
CA ASP A 57 -1.73 10.39 -21.77
C ASP A 57 -1.43 11.61 -20.90
N LEU A 58 -1.17 11.41 -19.59
CA LEU A 58 -0.74 12.48 -18.68
C LEU A 58 0.59 13.09 -19.13
N CYS A 59 1.53 12.26 -19.57
CA CYS A 59 2.83 12.68 -20.04
C CYS A 59 2.80 13.31 -21.45
N ALA A 60 1.72 13.18 -22.20
CA ALA A 60 1.57 13.85 -23.50
C ALA A 60 1.17 15.33 -23.35
N ILE A 61 0.70 15.73 -22.16
CA ILE A 61 0.28 17.10 -21.89
C ILE A 61 1.53 18.01 -21.80
N ASP A 62 1.50 19.17 -22.48
CA ASP A 62 2.60 20.14 -22.41
C ASP A 62 2.47 21.07 -21.19
N THR A 63 2.72 20.51 -20.01
CA THR A 63 2.74 21.26 -18.74
C THR A 63 3.99 20.98 -17.92
N PRO A 64 4.37 21.88 -16.99
CA PRO A 64 5.45 21.63 -16.03
C PRO A 64 5.23 20.35 -15.20
N GLU A 65 3.99 20.05 -14.80
CA GLU A 65 3.62 18.88 -14.00
C GLU A 65 3.84 17.58 -14.78
N ALA A 66 3.46 17.55 -16.07
CA ALA A 66 3.70 16.40 -16.93
C ALA A 66 5.21 16.16 -17.14
N ARG A 67 6.00 17.24 -17.31
CA ARG A 67 7.47 17.15 -17.35
C ARG A 67 8.05 16.60 -16.05
N PHE A 68 7.54 17.03 -14.91
CA PHE A 68 7.96 16.53 -13.60
C PHE A 68 7.62 15.04 -13.43
N LEU A 69 6.39 14.63 -13.79
CA LEU A 69 5.95 13.24 -13.74
C LEU A 69 6.86 12.33 -14.57
N ARG A 70 7.17 12.72 -15.82
CA ARG A 70 8.14 11.99 -16.66
C ARG A 70 9.51 11.86 -15.98
N GLY A 71 9.98 12.94 -15.37
CA GLY A 71 11.28 12.95 -14.69
C GLY A 71 11.37 11.98 -13.53
N ILE A 72 10.35 11.96 -12.65
CA ILE A 72 10.36 11.10 -11.45
C ILE A 72 10.00 9.65 -11.75
N CYS A 73 9.23 9.39 -12.81
CA CYS A 73 8.80 8.04 -13.19
C CYS A 73 9.69 7.39 -14.26
N ALA A 74 10.72 8.05 -14.77
CA ALA A 74 11.55 7.53 -15.86
C ALA A 74 12.10 6.12 -15.60
N THR A 75 12.61 5.85 -14.39
CA THR A 75 13.08 4.50 -14.01
C THR A 75 11.93 3.51 -13.83
N TYR A 76 10.77 3.99 -13.41
CA TYR A 76 9.61 3.13 -13.23
C TYR A 76 9.05 2.66 -14.58
N GLU A 77 9.04 3.55 -15.57
CA GLU A 77 8.62 3.29 -16.95
C GLU A 77 9.44 2.18 -17.64
N THR A 78 10.69 1.93 -17.23
CA THR A 78 11.48 0.81 -17.79
C THR A 78 10.90 -0.56 -17.42
N HIS A 79 10.06 -0.64 -16.40
CA HIS A 79 9.41 -1.86 -15.92
C HIS A 79 7.96 -1.99 -16.44
N GLN A 80 7.56 -1.19 -17.42
CA GLN A 80 6.16 -1.11 -17.88
C GLN A 80 5.60 -2.42 -18.47
N HIS A 81 6.47 -3.35 -18.85
CA HIS A 81 6.10 -4.67 -19.37
C HIS A 81 6.04 -5.74 -18.28
N GLU A 82 6.52 -5.45 -17.07
CA GLU A 82 6.60 -6.39 -15.94
C GLU A 82 5.46 -6.17 -14.95
N MET A 83 5.02 -4.92 -14.79
CA MET A 83 4.00 -4.54 -13.83
C MET A 83 3.16 -3.35 -14.32
N PRO A 84 1.91 -3.21 -13.85
CA PRO A 84 1.09 -2.04 -14.17
C PRO A 84 1.70 -0.76 -13.57
N PHE A 85 1.15 0.40 -13.94
CA PHE A 85 1.55 1.68 -13.35
C PHE A 85 0.93 1.81 -11.94
N VAL A 86 1.69 1.41 -10.93
CA VAL A 86 1.28 1.39 -9.52
C VAL A 86 1.68 2.69 -8.83
N LEU A 87 0.68 3.38 -8.28
CA LEU A 87 0.86 4.60 -7.50
C LEU A 87 0.51 4.34 -6.03
N CYS A 88 1.33 3.52 -5.37
CA CYS A 88 1.12 3.03 -4.01
C CYS A 88 0.56 4.09 -3.04
N ASP A 89 1.32 5.18 -2.87
CA ASP A 89 1.02 6.20 -1.87
C ASP A 89 -0.15 7.10 -2.30
N VAL A 90 -0.33 7.28 -3.61
CA VAL A 90 -1.42 8.09 -4.18
C VAL A 90 -2.77 7.49 -3.82
N TYR A 91 -2.90 6.15 -3.77
CA TYR A 91 -4.12 5.52 -3.27
C TYR A 91 -4.46 5.97 -1.85
N THR A 92 -3.48 6.06 -0.95
CA THR A 92 -3.72 6.56 0.42
C THR A 92 -4.14 8.03 0.40
N ALA A 93 -3.51 8.85 -0.44
CA ALA A 93 -3.85 10.27 -0.58
C ALA A 93 -5.28 10.47 -1.12
N VAL A 94 -5.71 9.69 -2.11
CA VAL A 94 -7.07 9.74 -2.66
C VAL A 94 -8.10 9.44 -1.58
N LEU A 95 -7.88 8.41 -0.75
CA LEU A 95 -8.80 8.07 0.33
C LEU A 95 -8.88 9.14 1.42
N LEU A 96 -7.81 9.92 1.60
CA LEU A 96 -7.81 11.05 2.52
C LEU A 96 -8.64 12.22 1.97
N VAL A 97 -8.59 12.45 0.65
CA VAL A 97 -9.36 13.51 -0.03
C VAL A 97 -10.84 13.15 -0.07
N ASP A 98 -11.16 11.93 -0.49
CA ASP A 98 -12.54 11.44 -0.57
C ASP A 98 -12.64 9.96 -0.14
N PRO A 99 -13.06 9.71 1.10
CA PRO A 99 -13.26 8.36 1.61
C PRO A 99 -14.36 7.56 0.90
N ALA A 100 -15.23 8.20 0.11
CA ALA A 100 -16.30 7.51 -0.62
C ALA A 100 -15.78 6.58 -1.71
N TYR A 101 -14.51 6.73 -2.14
CA TYR A 101 -13.84 5.81 -3.05
C TYR A 101 -13.51 4.45 -2.42
N VAL A 102 -13.64 4.28 -1.09
CA VAL A 102 -13.54 2.97 -0.46
C VAL A 102 -14.82 2.19 -0.70
N LEU A 103 -14.79 1.25 -1.65
CA LEU A 103 -15.92 0.37 -1.93
C LEU A 103 -16.00 -0.78 -0.92
N HIS A 104 -14.87 -1.42 -0.60
CA HIS A 104 -14.83 -2.49 0.37
C HIS A 104 -13.66 -2.38 1.34
N SER A 105 -13.99 -2.56 2.62
CA SER A 105 -13.02 -2.63 3.70
C SER A 105 -13.41 -3.70 4.70
N LYS A 106 -12.42 -4.18 5.46
CA LYS A 106 -12.61 -5.07 6.60
C LYS A 106 -12.06 -4.45 7.87
N LEU A 107 -12.56 -4.91 9.00
CA LEU A 107 -11.98 -4.64 10.31
C LEU A 107 -11.13 -5.83 10.71
N ALA A 108 -9.88 -5.57 11.06
CA ALA A 108 -8.94 -6.61 11.45
C ALA A 108 -7.94 -6.10 12.48
N THR A 109 -7.33 -7.01 13.23
CA THR A 109 -6.13 -6.76 14.02
C THR A 109 -4.92 -7.31 13.27
N CYS A 110 -3.73 -6.76 13.53
CA CYS A 110 -2.50 -7.17 12.88
C CYS A 110 -1.40 -7.42 13.90
N SER A 111 -0.62 -8.47 13.66
CA SER A 111 0.69 -8.68 14.27
C SER A 111 1.76 -8.67 13.19
N VAL A 112 2.88 -7.98 13.45
CA VAL A 112 4.07 -7.98 12.62
C VAL A 112 5.08 -8.95 13.22
N ASN A 113 5.72 -9.77 12.38
CA ASN A 113 6.79 -10.65 12.84
C ASN A 113 8.09 -9.85 13.04
N LEU A 114 8.52 -9.74 14.29
CA LEU A 114 9.71 -8.98 14.70
C LEU A 114 10.96 -9.85 14.85
N SER A 115 10.82 -11.17 14.76
CA SER A 115 11.95 -12.07 14.90
C SER A 115 12.89 -11.93 13.70
N ASP A 116 14.19 -12.04 13.94
CA ASP A 116 15.15 -12.18 12.86
C ASP A 116 14.85 -13.43 12.02
N GLY A 117 15.03 -13.31 10.71
CA GLY A 117 14.85 -14.40 9.77
C GLY A 117 13.97 -14.06 8.55
N PRO A 118 13.62 -15.06 7.73
CA PRO A 118 12.97 -14.85 6.44
C PRO A 118 11.54 -14.28 6.56
N LEU A 119 10.92 -14.39 7.73
CA LEU A 119 9.57 -13.88 8.00
C LEU A 119 9.58 -12.49 8.65
N ARG A 120 10.74 -11.88 8.91
CA ARG A 120 10.81 -10.55 9.54
C ARG A 120 10.02 -9.53 8.71
N GLY A 121 9.13 -8.78 9.35
CA GLY A 121 8.23 -7.82 8.72
C GLY A 121 6.94 -8.41 8.14
N ALA A 122 6.72 -9.72 8.23
CA ALA A 122 5.47 -10.33 7.76
C ALA A 122 4.28 -9.89 8.64
N CYS A 123 3.17 -9.50 8.00
CA CYS A 123 1.94 -9.10 8.67
C CYS A 123 0.94 -10.26 8.73
N THR A 124 0.41 -10.56 9.91
CA THR A 124 -0.67 -11.54 10.10
C THR A 124 -1.93 -10.83 10.54
N TRP A 125 -2.97 -10.90 9.71
CA TRP A 125 -4.26 -10.25 9.93
C TRP A 125 -5.30 -11.22 10.48
N THR A 126 -6.05 -10.79 11.49
CA THR A 126 -7.18 -11.54 12.05
C THR A 126 -8.43 -10.69 12.02
N ASP A 127 -9.51 -11.19 11.42
CA ASP A 127 -10.80 -10.49 11.36
C ASP A 127 -11.26 -10.08 12.76
N ALA A 128 -11.74 -8.84 12.88
CA ALA A 128 -12.17 -8.25 14.13
C ALA A 128 -13.60 -7.70 14.00
N THR A 129 -14.36 -7.81 15.08
CA THR A 129 -15.76 -7.34 15.14
C THR A 129 -15.90 -6.05 15.94
N ASP A 130 -14.95 -5.74 16.83
CA ASP A 130 -14.93 -4.51 17.61
C ASP A 130 -14.19 -3.39 16.85
N ALA A 131 -14.95 -2.41 16.38
CA ALA A 131 -14.39 -1.27 15.65
C ALA A 131 -13.47 -0.38 16.50
N ALA A 132 -13.62 -0.37 17.83
CA ALA A 132 -12.81 0.49 18.70
C ALA A 132 -11.35 0.00 18.82
N SER A 133 -11.12 -1.29 18.56
CA SER A 133 -9.81 -1.94 18.64
C SER A 133 -9.32 -2.52 17.32
N ALA A 134 -10.06 -2.32 16.23
CA ALA A 134 -9.74 -2.83 14.91
C ALA A 134 -9.12 -1.77 13.99
N ILE A 135 -8.31 -2.22 13.04
CA ILE A 135 -7.78 -1.44 11.93
C ILE A 135 -8.69 -1.65 10.73
N LYS A 136 -9.02 -0.57 10.02
CA LYS A 136 -9.72 -0.65 8.75
C LYS A 136 -8.72 -1.01 7.65
N VAL A 137 -8.91 -2.15 6.99
CA VAL A 137 -8.07 -2.60 5.88
C VAL A 137 -8.85 -2.48 4.58
N ILE A 138 -8.28 -1.81 3.57
CA ILE A 138 -8.85 -1.76 2.24
C ILE A 138 -8.64 -3.13 1.58
N TRP A 139 -9.75 -3.77 1.17
CA TRP A 139 -9.73 -5.18 0.77
C TRP A 139 -10.04 -5.40 -0.71
N LYS A 140 -10.97 -4.62 -1.27
CA LYS A 140 -11.41 -4.68 -2.67
C LYS A 140 -11.91 -3.31 -3.12
#